data_AF-A0A3D0H631-F1
#
_entry.id   AF-A0A3D0H631-F1
#
_cell.length_a   1.000
_cell.length_b   1.000
_cell.length_c   1.000
_cell.angle_alpha   90.00
_cell.angle_beta   90.00
_cell.angle_gamma   90.00
#
_symmetry.space_group_name_H-M   'P 1'
#
loop_
_entity.id
_entity.type
_entity.pdbx_description
1 polymer ?
#
loop_
_entity_poly.entity_id
_entity_poly.type
_entity_poly.pdbx_seq_one_letter_code
_entity_poly.pdbx_strand_id
1 'polypeptide(L)' 'VHYKVAKDFVADIAARAVGREVMESLTPGQQVIKIVNEALTDLMGGSAQPLHLIGHQPLSILLVGLQGSGKTT' A
#
# COMPACT_ATOMS: atom_id res chain seq x y z
N VAL A 1 -7.58 -13.73 -1.13
CA VAL A 1 -6.75 -12.76 -1.89
C VAL A 1 -7.55 -12.30 -3.10
N HIS A 2 -7.72 -11.00 -3.30
CA HIS A 2 -8.40 -10.47 -4.48
C HIS A 2 -7.49 -10.61 -5.70
N TYR A 3 -7.71 -11.66 -6.49
CA TYR A 3 -6.80 -12.06 -7.58
C TYR A 3 -6.64 -10.96 -8.65
N LYS A 4 -7.71 -10.21 -8.95
CA LYS A 4 -7.66 -9.08 -9.88
C LYS A 4 -6.65 -8.02 -9.44
N VAL A 5 -6.72 -7.61 -8.17
CA VAL A 5 -5.80 -6.62 -7.59
C VAL A 5 -4.35 -7.10 -7.66
N ALA A 6 -4.11 -8.38 -7.33
CA ALA A 6 -2.78 -8.95 -7.41
C ALA A 6 -2.23 -8.97 -8.86
N LYS A 7 -3.08 -9.29 -9.84
CA LYS A 7 -2.69 -9.32 -11.26
C LYS A 7 -2.35 -7.93 -11.77
N ASP A 8 -3.20 -6.94 -11.47
CA ASP A 8 -3.00 -5.56 -11.90
C ASP A 8 -1.71 -5.00 -11.25
N PHE A 9 -1.51 -5.26 -9.96
CA PHE A 9 -0.30 -4.87 -9.23
C PHE A 9 0.99 -5.46 -9.81
N VAL A 10 0.99 -6.75 -10.17
CA VAL A 10 2.18 -7.39 -10.78
C VAL A 10 2.44 -6.85 -12.18
N ALA A 11 1.39 -6.55 -12.96
CA ALA A 11 1.55 -5.97 -14.30
C ALA A 11 2.21 -4.58 -14.25
N ASP A 12 1.81 -3.73 -13.31
CA ASP A 12 2.37 -2.40 -13.12
C ASP A 12 3.86 -2.46 -12.72
N ILE A 13 4.21 -3.34 -11.78
CA ILE A 13 5.61 -3.56 -11.38
C ILE A 13 6.46 -4.06 -12.55
N ALA A 14 5.94 -5.02 -13.32
CA ALA A 14 6.67 -5.58 -14.46
C ALA A 14 6.97 -4.51 -15.51
N ALA A 15 6.02 -3.62 -15.81
CA ALA A 15 6.24 -2.51 -16.74
C ALA A 15 7.36 -1.56 -16.26
N ARG A 16 7.41 -1.26 -14.96
CA ARG A 16 8.45 -0.41 -14.35
C ARG A 16 9.82 -1.10 -14.31
N ALA A 17 9.85 -2.40 -14.02
CA ALA A 17 11.08 -3.17 -13.86
C ALA A 17 11.84 -3.43 -15.18
N VAL A 18 11.15 -3.39 -16.33
CA VAL A 18 11.76 -3.52 -17.66
C VAL A 18 12.22 -2.15 -18.21
N GLY A 19 11.91 -1.05 -17.52
CA GLY A 19 12.27 0.31 -17.91
C GLY A 19 13.78 0.59 -17.80
N ARG A 20 14.21 1.68 -18.46
CA ARG A 20 15.62 2.12 -18.47
C ARG A 20 16.19 2.39 -17.07
N GLU A 21 15.35 2.78 -16.10
CA GLU A 21 15.76 3.04 -14.72
C GLU A 21 16.43 1.85 -14.02
N VAL A 22 16.06 0.62 -14.38
CA VAL A 22 16.71 -0.60 -13.84
C VAL A 22 18.00 -0.93 -14.60
N MET A 23 18.00 -0.68 -15.91
CA MET A 23 19.11 -1.02 -16.80
C MET A 23 20.34 -0.11 -16.61
N GLU A 24 20.14 1.12 -16.14
CA GLU A 24 21.21 2.09 -15.84
C GLU A 24 21.75 1.95 -14.39
N SER A 25 21.13 1.09 -13.56
CA SER A 25 21.52 0.92 -12.16
C SER A 25 22.76 0.02 -12.00
N LEU A 26 23.68 0.44 -11.13
CA LEU A 26 24.85 -0.35 -10.74
C LEU A 26 24.46 -1.64 -9.98
N THR A 27 23.28 -1.65 -9.36
CA THR A 27 22.73 -2.80 -8.60
C THR A 27 21.27 -3.09 -9.00
N PRO A 28 21.03 -3.70 -10.18
CA PRO A 28 19.69 -3.89 -10.74
C PRO A 28 18.70 -4.61 -9.79
N GLY A 29 19.19 -5.58 -9.01
CA GLY A 29 18.35 -6.28 -8.02
C GLY A 29 17.82 -5.37 -6.90
N GLN A 30 18.62 -4.40 -6.44
CA GLN A 30 18.17 -3.43 -5.44
C GLN A 30 17.15 -2.45 -6.03
N GLN A 31 17.29 -2.10 -7.31
CA GLN A 31 16.33 -1.25 -7.99
C GLN A 31 14.95 -1.94 -8.12
N VAL A 32 14.92 -3.25 -8.39
CA VAL A 32 13.67 -4.01 -8.38
C VAL A 32 13.03 -4.02 -6.99
N ILE A 33 13.80 -4.25 -5.93
CA ILE A 33 13.28 -4.21 -4.55
C ILE A 33 12.68 -2.84 -4.23
N LYS A 34 13.35 -1.76 -4.65
CA LYS A 34 12.86 -0.40 -4.49
C LYS A 34 11.53 -0.18 -5.24
N ILE A 35 11.42 -0.60 -6.50
CA ILE A 35 10.18 -0.51 -7.29
C ILE A 35 9.03 -1.24 -6.58
N VAL A 36 9.28 -2.43 -6.06
CA VAL A 36 8.26 -3.20 -5.33
C VAL A 36 7.84 -2.48 -4.05
N ASN A 37 8.81 -1.95 -3.28
CA ASN A 37 8.53 -1.23 -2.05
C ASN A 37 7.70 0.04 -2.28
N GLU A 38 8.05 0.82 -3.30
CA GLU A 38 7.30 2.02 -3.70
C GLU A 38 5.88 1.65 -4.13
N ALA A 39 5.72 0.65 -4.99
CA ALA A 39 4.40 0.20 -5.45
C ALA A 39 3.52 -0.29 -4.29
N LEU A 40 4.08 -1.02 -3.32
CA LEU A 40 3.36 -1.42 -2.11
C LEU A 40 2.98 -0.22 -1.24
N THR A 41 3.88 0.77 -1.11
CA THR A 41 3.63 1.98 -0.33
C THR A 41 2.46 2.76 -0.92
N ASP A 42 2.46 2.95 -2.24
CA ASP A 42 1.37 3.62 -2.96
C ASP A 42 0.05 2.85 -2.83
N LEU A 43 0.08 1.52 -2.98
CA LEU A 43 -1.10 0.66 -2.82
C LEU A 43 -1.72 0.76 -1.41
N MET A 44 -0.90 0.98 -0.38
CA MET A 44 -1.33 1.10 1.01
C MET A 44 -1.78 2.51 1.41
N GLY A 45 -1.78 3.48 0.48
CA GLY A 45 -2.23 4.85 0.72
C GLY A 45 -1.10 5.89 0.80
N GLY A 46 0.13 5.51 0.48
CA GLY A 46 1.29 6.40 0.32
C GLY A 46 1.89 6.91 1.62
N SER A 47 1.08 7.56 2.45
CA SER A 47 1.51 8.13 3.74
C SER A 47 0.60 7.70 4.88
N ALA A 48 1.18 7.60 6.08
CA ALA A 48 0.41 7.37 7.29
C ALA A 48 -0.46 8.59 7.57
N GLN A 49 -1.78 8.40 7.60
CA GLN A 49 -2.74 9.42 7.96
C GLN A 49 -3.24 9.18 9.40
N PRO A 50 -2.89 10.06 10.36
CA PRO A 50 -3.36 9.92 11.73
C PRO A 50 -4.85 10.24 11.84
N LEU A 51 -5.50 9.70 12.87
CA LEU A 51 -6.90 10.00 13.15
C LEU A 51 -7.03 11.40 13.75
N HIS A 52 -7.63 12.34 13.01
CA HIS A 52 -7.89 13.69 13.48
C HIS A 52 -9.26 13.80 14.13
N LEU A 53 -9.29 13.84 15.47
CA LEU A 53 -10.52 14.02 16.26
C LEU A 53 -10.70 15.49 16.63
N ILE A 54 -11.27 16.27 15.71
CA ILE A 54 -11.47 17.72 15.86
C ILE A 54 -12.96 18.03 15.77
N GLY A 55 -13.54 18.75 16.74
CA GLY A 55 -14.95 19.16 16.69
C GLY A 55 -15.66 19.25 18.05
N HIS A 56 -16.99 19.45 17.98
CA HIS A 56 -17.85 19.59 19.15
C HIS A 56 -17.95 18.29 19.94
N GLN A 57 -17.77 18.37 21.25
CA GLN A 57 -17.81 17.22 22.16
C GLN A 57 -19.25 16.94 22.62
N PRO A 58 -19.63 15.66 22.86
CA PRO A 58 -18.81 14.44 22.81
C PRO A 58 -18.64 13.85 21.39
N LEU A 59 -17.48 13.23 21.12
CA LEU A 59 -17.17 12.55 19.86
C LEU A 59 -17.52 11.06 19.93
N SER A 60 -18.39 10.58 19.04
CA SER A 60 -18.74 9.17 18.92
C SER A 60 -17.97 8.47 17.79
N ILE A 61 -17.32 7.34 18.08
CA ILE A 61 -16.60 6.51 17.08
C ILE A 61 -17.28 5.13 17.03
N LEU A 62 -17.65 4.69 15.82
CA LEU A 62 -18.25 3.37 15.59
C LEU A 62 -17.22 2.42 14.97
N LEU A 63 -16.94 1.31 15.64
CA LEU A 63 -16.08 0.25 15.12
C LEU A 63 -16.93 -0.84 14.46
N VAL A 64 -16.75 -1.07 13.15
CA VAL A 64 -17.50 -2.07 12.36
C VAL A 64 -16.53 -2.98 11.62
N GLY A 65 -16.92 -4.23 11.42
CA GLY A 65 -16.08 -5.26 10.80
C GLY A 65 -16.66 -6.66 10.98
N LEU A 66 -16.16 -7.60 10.19
CA LEU A 66 -16.62 -8.99 10.18
C LEU A 66 -16.43 -9.69 11.53
N GLN A 67 -17.16 -10.77 11.79
CA GLN A 67 -16.99 -11.56 13.02
C GLN A 67 -15.52 -12.02 13.16
N GLY A 68 -14.97 -11.91 14.38
CA GLY A 68 -13.56 -12.22 14.64
C GLY A 68 -12.54 -11.19 14.18
N SER A 69 -12.94 -10.04 13.60
CA SER A 69 -12.02 -9.00 13.10
C SER A 69 -11.35 -8.13 14.20
N GLY A 70 -11.46 -8.49 15.48
CA GLY A 70 -10.82 -7.75 16.57
C GLY A 70 -11.48 -6.44 17.01
N LYS A 71 -12.74 -6.14 16.63
CA LYS A 71 -13.42 -4.85 16.99
C LYS A 71 -13.48 -4.55 18.50
N THR A 72 -13.43 -5.58 19.34
CA THR A 72 -13.55 -5.45 20.81
C THR A 72 -12.18 -5.47 21.49
N THR A 73 -11.12 -5.81 20.75
CA THR A 73 -9.74 -5.93 21.24
C THR A 73 -9.01 -4.62 21.01
#